data_AF-A0A1C5KK45-F1
#
_entry.id   AF-A0A1C5KK45-F1
#
_cell.length_a   1.000
_cell.length_b   1.000
_cell.length_c   1.000
_cell.angle_alpha   90.00
_cell.angle_beta   90.00
_cell.angle_gamma   90.00
#
_symmetry.space_group_name_H-M   'P 1'
#
loop_
_entity.id
_entity.type
_entity.pdbx_description
1 polymer ?
#
loop_
_entity_poly.entity_id
_entity_poly.type
_entity_poly.pdbx_seq_one_letter_code
_entity_poly.pdbx_strand_id
1 'polypeptide(L)'
;MTNLNTYFQKHGLCAENILYIYRKDRKTVIQRTDGEEFALFIPVHNVLSALPESEFLSISKGTVVCRSHIVNISSDGIYTMSDGHTFQGRKRGLSSHRRLRTEIGLADTKPRPLSMLEKCSLLDDMPLAFCVIELVFDKDGRGVDFIFRYCNAEMANVEGVPVEEMLDRSFYEIFRNGDKKWLVAYADVALNGTKHTLHDYSPEIDKYLTIHCYQPEPGYCACVLQVTDR
;
A
#
# COMPACT_ATOMS: atom_id res chain seq x y z
N MET A 1 2.50 -50.37 -4.20
CA MET A 1 3.03 -49.01 -4.07
C MET A 1 2.38 -48.17 -5.14
N THR A 2 1.71 -47.08 -4.79
CA THR A 2 1.14 -46.14 -5.78
C THR A 2 2.29 -45.60 -6.62
N ASN A 3 2.23 -45.77 -7.94
CA ASN A 3 3.17 -45.12 -8.83
C ASN A 3 2.90 -43.61 -8.78
N LEU A 4 3.77 -42.86 -8.11
CA LEU A 4 3.65 -41.41 -7.91
C LEU A 4 3.51 -40.67 -9.24
N ASN A 5 4.23 -41.10 -10.28
CA ASN A 5 4.13 -40.49 -11.60
C ASN A 5 2.74 -40.68 -12.20
N THR A 6 2.15 -41.86 -12.05
CA THR A 6 0.76 -42.11 -12.50
C THR A 6 -0.25 -41.28 -11.71
N TYR A 7 -0.01 -41.09 -10.40
CA TYR A 7 -0.87 -40.22 -9.58
C TYR A 7 -0.78 -38.76 -10.03
N PHE A 8 0.43 -38.25 -10.25
CA PHE A 8 0.66 -36.90 -10.72
C PHE A 8 0.02 -36.66 -12.08
N GLN A 9 0.21 -37.58 -13.03
CA GLN A 9 -0.45 -37.53 -14.34
C GLN A 9 -1.99 -37.52 -14.21
N LYS A 10 -2.55 -38.41 -13.38
CA LYS A 10 -4.00 -38.50 -13.17
C LYS A 10 -4.60 -37.20 -12.62
N HIS A 11 -3.87 -36.54 -11.72
CA HIS A 11 -4.32 -35.32 -11.04
C HIS A 11 -3.75 -34.04 -11.66
N GLY A 12 -3.07 -34.15 -12.81
CA GLY A 12 -2.48 -33.01 -13.51
C GLY A 12 -1.43 -32.24 -12.70
N LEU A 13 -0.74 -32.87 -11.75
CA LEU A 13 0.24 -32.22 -10.89
C LEU A 13 1.58 -32.02 -11.62
N CYS A 14 2.03 -30.77 -11.76
CA CYS A 14 3.31 -30.41 -12.39
C CYS A 14 3.94 -29.18 -11.71
N ALA A 15 5.15 -28.81 -12.12
CA ALA A 15 5.86 -27.69 -11.52
C ALA A 15 5.16 -26.33 -11.73
N GLU A 16 4.46 -26.18 -12.85
CA GLU A 16 3.75 -24.97 -13.25
C GLU A 16 2.49 -24.68 -12.43
N ASN A 17 1.92 -25.68 -11.76
CA ASN A 17 0.65 -25.55 -11.05
C ASN A 17 0.70 -25.90 -9.56
N ILE A 18 1.86 -26.21 -9.02
CA ILE A 18 2.06 -26.44 -7.58
C ILE A 18 2.68 -25.19 -6.96
N LEU A 19 2.02 -24.62 -5.95
CA LEU A 19 2.55 -23.51 -5.17
C LEU A 19 3.59 -23.98 -4.15
N TYR A 20 3.21 -24.95 -3.32
CA TYR A 20 4.04 -25.45 -2.24
C TYR A 20 3.56 -26.82 -1.75
N ILE A 21 4.43 -27.50 -1.03
CA ILE A 21 4.21 -28.82 -0.44
C ILE A 21 4.55 -28.72 1.05
N TYR A 22 3.66 -29.18 1.92
CA TYR A 22 3.90 -29.10 3.35
C TYR A 22 3.38 -30.32 4.12
N ARG A 23 3.90 -30.53 5.33
CA ARG A 23 3.44 -31.61 6.23
C ARG A 23 2.33 -31.09 7.13
N LYS A 24 1.19 -31.79 7.12
CA LYS A 24 0.04 -31.57 8.01
C LYS A 24 -0.59 -32.91 8.36
N ASP A 25 -0.89 -33.15 9.63
CA ASP A 25 -1.60 -34.35 10.12
C ASP A 25 -1.05 -35.69 9.58
N ARG A 26 0.28 -35.86 9.58
CA ARG A 26 1.00 -37.03 9.05
C ARG A 26 0.79 -37.29 7.55
N LYS A 27 0.19 -36.36 6.81
CA LYS A 27 0.09 -36.35 5.36
C LYS A 27 1.10 -35.35 4.76
N THR A 28 1.46 -35.58 3.51
CA THR A 28 2.14 -34.60 2.67
C THR A 28 1.08 -33.97 1.81
N VAL A 29 0.95 -32.67 1.96
CA VAL A 29 -0.07 -31.85 1.31
C VAL A 29 0.58 -31.10 0.16
N ILE A 30 -0.02 -31.17 -1.02
CA ILE A 30 0.39 -30.42 -2.22
C ILE A 30 -0.70 -29.38 -2.48
N GLN A 31 -0.33 -28.10 -2.46
CA GLN A 31 -1.23 -26.99 -2.78
C GLN A 31 -1.05 -26.59 -4.24
N ARG A 32 -2.15 -26.54 -5.01
CA ARG A 32 -2.15 -26.05 -6.38
C ARG A 32 -2.51 -24.57 -6.47
N THR A 33 -2.16 -23.97 -7.61
CA THR A 33 -2.43 -22.58 -7.98
C THR A 33 -3.92 -22.25 -8.13
N ASP A 34 -4.77 -23.24 -8.40
CA ASP A 34 -6.24 -23.11 -8.48
C ASP A 34 -6.94 -23.27 -7.12
N GLY A 35 -6.20 -23.48 -6.04
CA GLY A 35 -6.73 -23.67 -4.70
C GLY A 35 -6.97 -25.13 -4.32
N GLU A 36 -6.87 -26.10 -5.24
CA GLU A 36 -7.03 -27.51 -4.89
C GLU A 36 -5.89 -28.05 -4.01
N GLU A 37 -6.24 -28.93 -3.06
CA GLU A 37 -5.32 -29.54 -2.11
C GLU A 37 -5.29 -31.06 -2.26
N PHE A 38 -4.09 -31.65 -2.35
CA PHE A 38 -3.89 -33.10 -2.43
C PHE A 38 -3.10 -33.60 -1.24
N ALA A 39 -3.71 -34.47 -0.43
CA ALA A 39 -3.11 -34.99 0.80
C ALA A 39 -2.74 -36.48 0.67
N LEU A 40 -1.44 -36.78 0.72
CA LEU A 40 -0.87 -38.11 0.52
C LEU A 40 -0.27 -38.67 1.81
N PHE A 41 -0.39 -39.98 2.06
CA PHE A 41 0.33 -40.68 3.14
C PHE A 41 1.76 -41.07 2.75
N ILE A 42 2.41 -40.23 1.95
CA ILE A 42 3.74 -40.45 1.40
C ILE A 42 4.69 -39.39 1.99
N PRO A 43 5.94 -39.73 2.36
CA PRO A 43 6.91 -38.72 2.82
C PRO A 43 7.22 -37.66 1.76
N VAL A 44 7.50 -36.42 2.20
CA VAL A 44 7.83 -35.29 1.30
C VAL A 44 8.96 -35.63 0.32
N HIS A 45 10.04 -36.29 0.77
CA HIS A 45 11.17 -36.62 -0.12
C HIS A 45 10.78 -37.56 -1.28
N ASN A 46 9.82 -38.47 -1.07
CA ASN A 46 9.31 -39.31 -2.14
C ASN A 46 8.45 -38.50 -3.13
N VAL A 47 7.67 -37.54 -2.62
CA VAL A 47 6.89 -36.63 -3.49
C VAL A 47 7.84 -35.78 -4.35
N LEU A 48 8.93 -35.28 -3.77
CA LEU A 48 9.93 -34.49 -4.50
C LEU A 48 10.69 -35.28 -5.56
N SER A 49 10.88 -36.58 -5.40
CA SER A 49 11.53 -37.39 -6.45
C SER A 49 10.75 -37.46 -7.77
N ALA A 50 9.48 -37.04 -7.78
CA ALA A 50 8.64 -36.92 -8.97
C ALA A 50 8.60 -35.49 -9.55
N LEU A 51 9.37 -34.54 -8.98
CA LEU A 51 9.35 -33.12 -9.35
C LEU A 51 10.75 -32.61 -9.75
N PRO A 52 10.84 -31.57 -10.60
CA PRO A 52 12.11 -30.97 -10.99
C PRO A 52 12.80 -30.31 -9.78
N GLU A 53 13.96 -30.82 -9.38
CA GLU A 53 14.68 -30.33 -8.18
C GLU A 53 15.04 -28.84 -8.26
N SER A 54 15.31 -28.32 -9.46
CA SER A 54 15.63 -26.91 -9.70
C SER A 54 14.47 -25.95 -9.41
N GLU A 55 13.23 -26.44 -9.45
CA GLU A 55 12.02 -25.62 -9.26
C GLU A 55 11.50 -25.67 -7.83
N PHE A 56 11.85 -26.69 -7.04
CA PHE A 56 11.29 -26.91 -5.71
C PHE A 56 12.33 -26.78 -4.60
N LEU A 57 12.09 -25.84 -3.68
CA LEU A 57 13.06 -25.46 -2.65
C LEU A 57 12.61 -25.96 -1.27
N SER A 58 13.39 -26.85 -0.66
CA SER A 58 13.14 -27.28 0.72
C SER A 58 13.61 -26.22 1.72
N ILE A 59 12.66 -25.40 2.19
CA ILE A 59 12.96 -24.25 3.06
C ILE A 59 12.94 -24.59 4.55
N SER A 60 12.24 -25.64 4.97
CA SER A 60 12.18 -26.11 6.36
C SER A 60 11.83 -27.61 6.44
N LYS A 61 11.71 -28.18 7.65
CA LYS A 61 11.41 -29.61 7.81
C LYS A 61 9.97 -29.88 7.35
N GLY A 62 9.84 -30.56 6.22
CA GLY A 62 8.56 -30.95 5.68
C GLY A 62 7.83 -29.84 4.92
N THR A 63 8.51 -28.72 4.60
CA THR A 63 7.97 -27.65 3.76
C THR A 63 8.88 -27.45 2.56
N VAL A 64 8.26 -27.35 1.39
CA VAL A 64 8.88 -27.13 0.10
C VAL A 64 8.04 -26.09 -0.64
N VAL A 65 8.69 -25.13 -1.28
CA VAL A 65 8.00 -24.07 -2.05
C VAL A 65 8.45 -24.13 -3.51
N CYS A 66 7.55 -23.81 -4.44
CA CYS A 66 7.91 -23.66 -5.85
C CYS A 66 8.57 -22.30 -6.08
N ARG A 67 9.74 -22.29 -6.71
CA ARG A 67 10.62 -21.14 -6.88
C ARG A 67 9.95 -20.00 -7.65
N SER A 68 9.22 -20.32 -8.72
CA SER A 68 8.52 -19.35 -9.57
C SER A 68 7.36 -18.63 -8.87
N HIS A 69 6.86 -19.20 -7.77
CA HIS A 69 5.72 -18.66 -7.02
C HIS A 69 6.12 -17.91 -5.74
N ILE A 70 7.42 -17.73 -5.48
CA ILE A 70 7.89 -16.91 -4.36
C ILE A 70 7.82 -15.44 -4.77
N VAL A 71 7.03 -14.65 -4.04
CA VAL A 71 6.92 -13.19 -4.27
C VAL A 71 7.79 -12.37 -3.32
N ASN A 72 8.18 -12.94 -2.17
CA ASN A 72 9.10 -12.28 -1.24
C ASN A 72 9.86 -13.29 -0.38
N ILE A 73 11.09 -12.93 0.02
CA ILE A 73 11.84 -13.57 1.09
C ILE A 73 12.32 -12.47 2.04
N SER A 74 11.78 -12.43 3.26
CA SER A 74 12.14 -11.41 4.24
C SER A 74 13.58 -11.57 4.76
N SER A 75 14.10 -10.53 5.43
CA SER A 75 15.39 -10.57 6.13
C SER A 75 15.48 -11.66 7.20
N ASP A 76 14.33 -12.08 7.74
CA ASP A 76 14.18 -13.10 8.78
C ASP A 76 13.88 -14.50 8.20
N GLY A 77 13.95 -14.64 6.87
CA GLY A 77 13.76 -15.90 6.16
C GLY A 77 12.31 -16.34 6.06
N ILE A 78 11.35 -15.40 6.05
CA ILE A 78 9.94 -15.69 5.78
C ILE A 78 9.73 -15.65 4.26
N TYR A 79 9.28 -16.76 3.70
CA TYR A 79 8.89 -16.89 2.30
C TYR A 79 7.42 -16.51 2.17
N THR A 80 7.10 -15.61 1.23
CA THR A 80 5.73 -15.27 0.85
C THR A 80 5.46 -15.84 -0.53
N MET A 81 4.37 -16.57 -0.67
CA MET A 81 3.94 -17.21 -1.91
C MET A 81 2.95 -16.33 -2.67
N SER A 82 2.71 -16.59 -3.95
CA SER A 82 1.84 -15.77 -4.82
C SER A 82 0.37 -15.76 -4.41
N ASP A 83 -0.07 -16.70 -3.57
CA ASP A 83 -1.40 -16.74 -2.97
C ASP A 83 -1.47 -16.02 -1.60
N GLY A 84 -0.37 -15.39 -1.17
CA GLY A 84 -0.27 -14.68 0.10
C GLY A 84 0.12 -15.54 1.31
N HIS A 85 0.19 -16.87 1.18
CA HIS A 85 0.62 -17.73 2.28
C HIS A 85 2.10 -17.53 2.60
N THR A 86 2.46 -17.71 3.88
CA THR A 86 3.82 -17.52 4.36
C THR A 86 4.40 -18.75 5.03
N PHE A 87 5.71 -18.96 4.87
CA PHE A 87 6.44 -20.07 5.45
C PHE A 87 7.78 -19.62 6.04
N GLN A 88 8.04 -20.04 7.28
CA GLN A 88 9.32 -19.79 7.93
C GLN A 88 10.40 -20.75 7.41
N GLY A 89 11.43 -20.20 6.77
CA GLY A 89 12.65 -20.90 6.43
C GLY A 89 13.51 -21.25 7.65
N ARG A 90 14.49 -22.15 7.49
CA ARG A 90 15.42 -22.55 8.55
C ARG A 90 16.19 -21.34 9.09
N LYS A 91 15.99 -21.00 10.37
CA LYS A 91 16.72 -19.90 11.05
C LYS A 91 18.26 -20.04 10.99
N ARG A 92 18.80 -21.25 10.96
CA ARG A 92 20.26 -21.49 10.82
C ARG A 92 20.81 -21.21 9.41
N GLY A 93 19.93 -20.97 8.42
CA GLY A 93 20.26 -20.79 7.01
C GLY A 93 19.95 -19.39 6.45
N LEU A 94 19.89 -18.36 7.30
CA LEU A 94 19.55 -16.98 6.87
C LEU A 94 20.44 -16.45 5.74
N SER A 95 21.73 -16.80 5.73
CA SER A 95 22.64 -16.43 4.64
C SER A 95 22.23 -17.06 3.29
N SER A 96 21.79 -18.32 3.30
CA SER A 96 21.27 -19.01 2.12
C SER A 96 19.96 -18.40 1.63
N HIS A 97 19.06 -18.02 2.55
CA HIS A 97 17.81 -17.33 2.21
C HIS A 97 18.08 -15.96 1.56
N ARG A 98 19.05 -15.19 2.06
CA ARG A 98 19.48 -13.92 1.44
C ARG A 98 20.09 -14.12 0.06
N ARG A 99 20.94 -15.14 -0.13
CA ARG A 99 21.51 -15.46 -1.45
C ARG A 99 20.42 -15.81 -2.45
N LEU A 100 19.49 -16.68 -2.06
CA LEU A 100 18.37 -17.06 -2.90
C LEU A 100 17.53 -15.84 -3.27
N ARG A 101 17.23 -14.95 -2.31
CA ARG A 101 16.50 -13.69 -2.55
C ARG A 101 17.13 -12.87 -3.68
N THR A 102 18.45 -12.76 -3.70
CA THR A 102 19.18 -12.07 -4.78
C THR A 102 19.12 -12.84 -6.09
N GLU A 103 19.28 -14.16 -6.06
CA GLU A 103 19.28 -15.03 -7.24
C GLU A 103 17.94 -15.02 -7.99
N ILE A 104 16.82 -14.96 -7.28
CA ILE A 104 15.47 -14.92 -7.87
C ILE A 104 15.01 -13.52 -8.26
N GLY A 105 15.89 -12.52 -8.23
CA GLY A 105 15.54 -11.15 -8.62
C GLY A 105 14.57 -10.44 -7.65
N LEU A 106 14.30 -11.03 -6.48
CA LEU A 106 13.57 -10.40 -5.37
C LEU A 106 14.50 -9.53 -4.50
N ALA A 107 15.69 -9.22 -5.01
CA ALA A 107 16.52 -8.16 -4.47
C ALA A 107 15.68 -6.89 -4.40
N ASP A 108 15.76 -6.17 -3.29
CA ASP A 108 15.01 -4.95 -3.04
C ASP A 108 15.07 -4.00 -4.26
N THR A 109 14.08 -4.07 -5.15
CA THR A 109 13.50 -2.84 -5.66
C THR A 109 12.88 -2.21 -4.42
N LYS A 110 13.70 -1.53 -3.60
CA LYS A 110 13.16 -0.62 -2.61
C LYS A 110 12.19 0.24 -3.42
N PRO A 111 10.87 0.15 -3.18
CA PRO A 111 9.95 1.01 -3.87
C PRO A 111 10.49 2.41 -3.64
N ARG A 112 10.69 3.19 -4.70
CA ARG A 112 11.08 4.58 -4.53
C ARG A 112 10.09 5.16 -3.52
N PRO A 113 10.56 5.77 -2.42
CA PRO A 113 9.65 6.37 -1.47
C PRO A 113 8.81 7.40 -2.21
N LEU A 114 7.49 7.23 -2.13
CA LEU A 114 6.55 8.20 -2.67
C LEU A 114 6.80 9.55 -1.99
N SER A 115 6.75 10.62 -2.77
CA SER A 115 6.66 12.00 -2.28
C SER A 115 5.41 12.18 -1.40
N MET A 116 5.32 13.28 -0.66
CA MET A 116 4.13 13.57 0.16
C MET A 116 2.85 13.61 -0.67
N LEU A 117 2.86 14.27 -1.84
CA LEU A 117 1.68 14.35 -2.71
C LEU A 117 1.32 12.99 -3.33
N GLU A 118 2.30 12.16 -3.72
CA GLU A 118 2.02 10.80 -4.23
C GLU A 118 1.34 9.90 -3.17
N LYS A 119 1.64 10.11 -1.88
CA LYS A 119 0.98 9.40 -0.77
C LYS A 119 -0.48 9.81 -0.58
N CYS A 120 -0.84 11.03 -0.99
CA CYS A 120 -2.23 11.51 -0.87
C CYS A 120 -3.22 10.68 -1.70
N SER A 121 -2.76 9.91 -2.70
CA SER A 121 -3.62 8.96 -3.46
C SER A 121 -4.39 7.97 -2.58
N LEU A 122 -3.91 7.69 -1.35
CA LEU A 122 -4.63 6.87 -0.38
C LEU A 122 -5.93 7.53 0.14
N LEU A 123 -6.12 8.82 -0.11
CA LEU A 123 -7.22 9.64 0.39
C LEU A 123 -8.24 10.00 -0.69
N ASP A 124 -8.04 9.54 -1.94
CA ASP A 124 -8.85 9.94 -3.10
C ASP A 124 -10.35 9.65 -2.87
N ASP A 125 -10.65 8.49 -2.29
CA ASP A 125 -11.99 8.02 -1.96
C ASP A 125 -12.36 8.17 -0.47
N MET A 126 -11.55 8.88 0.32
CA MET A 126 -11.84 9.10 1.74
C MET A 126 -13.16 9.89 1.89
N PRO A 127 -14.12 9.45 2.74
CA PRO A 127 -15.45 10.08 2.87
C PRO A 127 -15.43 11.37 3.72
N LEU A 128 -14.32 12.08 3.72
CA LEU A 128 -14.14 13.39 4.37
C LEU A 128 -13.40 14.29 3.39
N ALA A 129 -13.84 15.54 3.28
CA ALA A 129 -13.20 16.52 2.42
C ALA A 129 -11.77 16.80 2.92
N PHE A 130 -10.80 16.65 2.03
CA PHE A 130 -9.39 16.82 2.34
C PHE A 130 -8.66 17.52 1.20
N CYS A 131 -7.82 18.48 1.57
CA CYS A 131 -6.91 19.12 0.63
C CYS A 131 -5.54 19.39 1.26
N VAL A 132 -4.54 19.57 0.40
CA VAL A 132 -3.22 20.09 0.76
C VAL A 132 -3.01 21.38 -0.02
N ILE A 133 -2.73 22.46 0.70
CA ILE A 133 -2.44 23.76 0.13
C ILE A 133 -0.99 24.16 0.44
N GLU A 134 -0.30 24.68 -0.58
CA GLU A 134 1.06 25.19 -0.47
C GLU A 134 1.02 26.70 -0.26
N LEU A 135 1.70 27.18 0.78
CA LEU A 135 1.90 28.61 1.02
C LEU A 135 2.84 29.20 -0.04
N VAL A 136 2.36 30.16 -0.81
CA VAL A 136 3.17 30.92 -1.76
C VAL A 136 3.10 32.41 -1.45
N PHE A 137 4.20 33.10 -1.72
CA PHE A 137 4.28 34.55 -1.60
C PHE A 137 4.06 35.18 -2.97
N ASP A 138 3.32 36.29 -3.01
CA ASP A 138 3.22 37.07 -4.24
C ASP A 138 4.60 37.57 -4.70
N LYS A 139 4.67 38.01 -5.95
CA LYS A 139 5.92 38.43 -6.63
C LYS A 139 6.60 39.62 -5.94
N ASP A 140 5.87 40.35 -5.11
CA ASP A 140 6.33 41.54 -4.39
C ASP A 140 6.63 41.25 -2.90
N GLY A 141 6.42 40.02 -2.44
CA GLY A 141 6.59 39.57 -1.05
C GLY A 141 5.59 40.17 -0.05
N ARG A 142 4.46 40.70 -0.52
CA ARG A 142 3.49 41.48 0.28
C ARG A 142 2.21 40.71 0.61
N GLY A 143 1.87 39.71 -0.20
CA GLY A 143 0.68 38.90 -0.10
C GLY A 143 1.01 37.42 0.11
N VAL A 144 0.26 36.79 1.01
CA VAL A 144 0.21 35.34 1.19
C VAL A 144 -0.94 34.81 0.33
N ASP A 145 -0.63 33.86 -0.55
CA ASP A 145 -1.59 33.07 -1.31
C ASP A 145 -1.33 31.57 -1.07
N PHE A 146 -2.28 30.73 -1.49
CA PHE A 146 -2.20 29.30 -1.35
C PHE A 146 -2.51 28.62 -2.68
N ILE A 147 -1.72 27.61 -3.05
CA ILE A 147 -1.99 26.79 -4.24
C ILE A 147 -2.48 25.43 -3.78
N PHE A 148 -3.60 24.96 -4.31
CA PHE A 148 -4.06 23.59 -4.06
C PHE A 148 -3.13 22.59 -4.75
N ARG A 149 -2.47 21.75 -3.99
CA ARG A 149 -1.58 20.69 -4.50
C ARG A 149 -2.20 19.31 -4.46
N TYR A 150 -3.26 19.15 -3.68
CA TYR A 150 -4.08 17.95 -3.63
C TYR A 150 -5.49 18.30 -3.16
N CYS A 151 -6.51 17.71 -3.77
CA CYS A 151 -7.89 17.69 -3.29
C CYS A 151 -8.45 16.29 -3.56
N ASN A 152 -9.15 15.69 -2.60
CA ASN A 152 -9.85 14.43 -2.84
C ASN A 152 -11.27 14.66 -3.41
N ALA A 153 -11.96 13.57 -3.77
CA ALA A 153 -13.29 13.67 -4.37
C ALA A 153 -14.31 14.36 -3.45
N GLU A 154 -14.22 14.12 -2.14
CA GLU A 154 -15.15 14.73 -1.19
C GLU A 154 -14.95 16.24 -1.03
N MET A 155 -13.74 16.75 -1.26
CA MET A 155 -13.49 18.20 -1.31
C MET A 155 -14.31 18.86 -2.42
N ALA A 156 -14.38 18.24 -3.60
CA ALA A 156 -15.19 18.76 -4.71
C ALA A 156 -16.70 18.72 -4.40
N ASN A 157 -17.17 17.70 -3.67
CA ASN A 157 -18.55 17.61 -3.22
C ASN A 157 -18.90 18.72 -2.22
N VAL A 158 -18.02 19.00 -1.25
CA VAL A 158 -18.24 20.00 -0.21
C VAL A 158 -18.20 21.42 -0.78
N GLU A 159 -17.19 21.73 -1.60
CA GLU A 159 -16.99 23.07 -2.18
C GLU A 159 -17.85 23.33 -3.43
N GLY A 160 -18.37 22.28 -4.07
CA GLY A 160 -19.11 22.40 -5.33
C GLY A 160 -18.24 22.79 -6.53
N VAL A 161 -16.92 22.63 -6.42
CA VAL A 161 -15.92 22.93 -7.46
C VAL A 161 -15.21 21.62 -7.86
N PRO A 162 -15.11 21.27 -9.16
CA PRO A 162 -14.37 20.10 -9.60
C PRO A 162 -12.89 20.12 -9.16
N VAL A 163 -12.32 18.95 -8.85
CA VAL A 163 -10.91 18.83 -8.43
C VAL A 163 -9.96 19.42 -9.48
N GLU A 164 -10.24 19.21 -10.76
CA GLU A 164 -9.45 19.71 -11.88
C GLU A 164 -9.45 21.24 -11.98
N GLU A 165 -10.49 21.88 -11.45
CA GLU A 165 -10.58 23.34 -11.38
C GLU A 165 -9.93 23.91 -10.12
N MET A 166 -9.61 23.07 -9.13
CA MET A 166 -8.90 23.47 -7.91
C MET A 166 -7.39 23.26 -8.03
N LEU A 167 -6.95 22.11 -8.53
CA LEU A 167 -5.55 21.71 -8.56
C LEU A 167 -4.67 22.73 -9.29
N ASP A 168 -3.52 23.01 -8.68
CA ASP A 168 -2.48 23.95 -9.13
C ASP A 168 -2.96 25.39 -9.34
N ARG A 169 -4.11 25.75 -8.78
CA ARG A 169 -4.67 27.10 -8.85
C ARG A 169 -4.66 27.80 -7.51
N SER A 170 -4.62 29.12 -7.59
CA SER A 170 -4.66 30.01 -6.43
C SER A 170 -5.98 29.87 -5.69
N PHE A 171 -5.90 29.87 -4.36
CA PHE A 171 -7.06 29.90 -3.48
C PHE A 171 -7.97 31.09 -3.81
N TYR A 172 -7.40 32.27 -4.07
CA TYR A 172 -8.18 33.46 -4.42
C TYR A 172 -8.77 33.43 -5.84
N GLU A 173 -8.20 32.64 -6.75
CA GLU A 173 -8.79 32.47 -8.09
C GLU A 173 -10.09 31.65 -8.01
N ILE A 174 -10.10 30.63 -7.17
CA ILE A 174 -11.22 29.71 -6.98
C ILE A 174 -12.25 30.36 -6.05
N PHE A 175 -11.80 30.83 -4.88
CA PHE A 175 -12.63 31.45 -3.85
C PHE A 175 -12.32 32.95 -3.78
N ARG A 176 -12.84 33.73 -4.73
CA ARG A 176 -12.60 35.20 -4.80
C ARG A 176 -13.03 35.97 -3.56
N ASN A 177 -14.07 35.47 -2.89
CA ASN A 177 -14.55 36.00 -1.61
C ASN A 177 -14.10 35.15 -0.42
N GLY A 178 -13.24 34.16 -0.66
CA GLY A 178 -12.82 33.14 0.30
C GLY A 178 -12.41 33.77 1.62
N ASP A 179 -12.94 33.19 2.70
CA ASP A 179 -12.93 33.84 3.99
C ASP A 179 -11.50 34.01 4.53
N LYS A 180 -10.98 35.24 4.41
CA LYS A 180 -9.60 35.61 4.79
C LYS A 180 -9.28 35.27 6.24
N LYS A 181 -10.30 35.03 7.06
CA LYS A 181 -10.19 34.62 8.47
C LYS A 181 -9.40 33.32 8.65
N TRP A 182 -9.45 32.37 7.71
CA TRP A 182 -8.73 31.10 7.85
C TRP A 182 -7.28 31.18 7.36
N LEU A 183 -6.97 32.12 6.48
CA LEU A 183 -5.64 32.23 5.85
C LEU A 183 -4.51 32.44 6.84
N VAL A 184 -4.75 33.23 7.90
CA VAL A 184 -3.76 33.45 8.95
C VAL A 184 -3.43 32.14 9.67
N ALA A 185 -4.45 31.32 9.95
CA ALA A 185 -4.25 30.02 10.59
C ALA A 185 -3.53 29.05 9.64
N TYR A 186 -3.90 28.99 8.36
CA TYR A 186 -3.22 28.15 7.37
C TYR A 186 -1.75 28.57 7.19
N ALA A 187 -1.47 29.86 7.17
CA ALA A 187 -0.10 30.38 7.07
C ALA A 187 0.72 30.03 8.32
N ASP A 188 0.13 30.15 9.51
CA ASP A 188 0.78 29.73 10.76
C ASP A 188 1.10 28.23 10.75
N VAL A 189 0.17 27.37 10.32
CA VAL A 189 0.43 25.93 10.14
C VAL A 189 1.57 25.70 9.16
N ALA A 190 1.49 26.30 7.97
CA ALA A 190 2.45 26.08 6.89
C ALA A 190 3.87 26.56 7.25
N LEU A 191 4.00 27.64 8.03
CA LEU A 191 5.29 28.20 8.44
C LEU A 191 5.84 27.54 9.72
N ASN A 192 4.99 27.36 10.73
CA ASN A 192 5.43 27.05 12.09
C ASN A 192 5.17 25.59 12.50
N GLY A 193 4.46 24.81 11.68
CA GLY A 193 4.17 23.40 11.98
C GLY A 193 3.17 23.20 13.12
N THR A 194 2.41 24.24 13.46
CA THR A 194 1.35 24.19 14.47
C THR A 194 0.18 23.34 13.99
N LYS A 195 -0.72 23.00 14.91
CA LYS A 195 -2.02 22.40 14.58
C LYS A 195 -3.11 23.39 14.98
N HIS A 196 -4.08 23.57 14.09
CA HIS A 196 -5.22 24.43 14.35
C HIS A 196 -6.52 23.67 14.11
N THR A 197 -7.56 24.02 14.83
CA THR A 197 -8.93 23.60 14.54
C THR A 197 -9.77 24.86 14.47
N LEU A 198 -10.31 25.11 13.29
CA LEU A 198 -11.15 26.26 13.00
C LEU A 198 -12.60 25.79 13.02
N HIS A 199 -13.49 26.59 13.58
CA HIS A 199 -14.93 26.33 13.56
C HIS A 199 -15.65 27.62 13.21
N ASP A 200 -16.23 27.68 12.01
CA ASP A 200 -16.90 28.88 11.54
C ASP A 200 -17.87 28.59 10.38
N TYR A 201 -18.75 29.54 10.10
CA TYR A 201 -19.63 29.53 8.95
C TYR A 201 -18.86 29.90 7.68
N SER A 202 -19.08 29.16 6.59
CA SER A 202 -18.59 29.47 5.24
C SER A 202 -19.74 30.03 4.40
N PRO A 203 -19.70 31.32 4.04
CA PRO A 203 -20.68 31.91 3.14
C PRO A 203 -20.67 31.30 1.74
N GLU A 204 -19.55 30.75 1.29
CA GLU A 204 -19.35 30.20 -0.06
C GLU A 204 -20.20 28.96 -0.30
N ILE A 205 -20.35 28.11 0.73
CA ILE A 205 -21.11 26.85 0.67
C ILE A 205 -22.35 26.85 1.58
N ASP A 206 -22.65 27.98 2.23
CA ASP A 206 -23.77 28.19 3.16
C ASP A 206 -23.84 27.13 4.29
N LYS A 207 -22.69 26.80 4.89
CA LYS A 207 -22.57 25.74 5.91
C LYS A 207 -21.62 26.11 7.02
N TYR A 208 -21.80 25.51 8.20
CA TYR A 208 -20.78 25.53 9.25
C TYR A 208 -19.72 24.47 8.96
N LEU A 209 -18.47 24.88 9.04
CA LEU A 209 -17.32 24.02 8.84
C LEU A 209 -16.51 23.92 10.12
N THR A 210 -16.08 22.70 10.42
CA THR A 210 -14.95 22.44 11.30
C THR A 210 -13.77 22.02 10.45
N ILE A 211 -12.66 22.77 10.53
CA ILE A 211 -11.47 22.57 9.70
C ILE A 211 -10.28 22.22 10.58
N HIS A 212 -9.80 20.98 10.48
CA HIS A 212 -8.60 20.54 11.17
C HIS A 212 -7.39 20.75 10.27
N CYS A 213 -6.41 21.49 10.77
CA CYS A 213 -5.25 21.91 10.01
C CYS A 213 -3.97 21.40 10.66
N TYR A 214 -3.07 20.84 9.85
CA TYR A 214 -1.74 20.42 10.30
C TYR A 214 -0.72 20.53 9.15
N GLN A 215 0.57 20.58 9.47
CA GLN A 215 1.64 20.68 8.50
C GLN A 215 2.11 19.29 8.06
N PRO A 216 1.84 18.84 6.81
CA PRO A 216 2.37 17.57 6.31
C PRO A 216 3.87 17.66 5.96
N GLU A 217 4.29 18.80 5.41
CA GLU A 217 5.67 19.18 5.12
C GLU A 217 5.84 20.70 5.29
N PRO A 218 7.05 21.22 5.56
CA PRO A 218 7.30 22.66 5.66
C PRO A 218 6.80 23.43 4.43
N GLY A 219 6.07 24.53 4.64
CA GLY A 219 5.44 25.32 3.57
C GLY A 219 4.05 24.84 3.16
N TYR A 220 3.54 23.74 3.72
CA TYR A 220 2.22 23.18 3.39
C TYR A 220 1.27 23.18 4.58
N CYS A 221 -0.01 23.32 4.30
CA CYS A 221 -1.08 23.07 5.25
C CYS A 221 -2.01 22.00 4.67
N ALA A 222 -2.22 20.91 5.42
CA ALA A 222 -3.26 19.93 5.13
C ALA A 222 -4.51 20.31 5.91
N CYS A 223 -5.67 20.26 5.24
CA CYS A 223 -6.96 20.63 5.81
C CYS A 223 -7.94 19.47 5.67
N VAL A 224 -8.58 19.08 6.78
CA VAL A 224 -9.72 18.15 6.80
C VAL A 224 -10.96 18.98 7.12
N LEU A 225 -11.93 19.01 6.22
CA LEU A 225 -13.16 19.80 6.35
C LEU A 225 -14.30 18.87 6.75
N GLN A 226 -15.04 19.26 7.79
CA GLN A 226 -16.26 18.60 8.22
C GLN A 226 -17.40 19.60 8.20
N VAL A 227 -18.45 19.28 7.43
CA VAL A 227 -19.72 19.99 7.49
C VAL A 227 -20.42 19.61 8.78
N THR A 228 -20.76 20.59 9.59
CA THR A 228 -21.51 20.39 10.84
C THR A 228 -22.87 21.03 10.74
N ASP A 229 -23.92 20.29 11.12
CA ASP A 229 -25.21 20.88 11.45
C ASP A 229 -25.08 21.58 12.80
N ARG A 230 -25.64 22.79 12.92
CA ARG A 230 -25.60 23.60 14.15
C ARG A 230 -26.02 22.84 15.41
#